data_AF-A0A9P6XZG7-F1
#
_entry.id   AF-A0A9P6XZG7-F1
#
_cell.length_a   1.000
_cell.length_b   1.000
_cell.length_c   1.000
_cell.angle_alpha   90.00
_cell.angle_beta   90.00
_cell.angle_gamma   90.00
#
_symmetry.space_group_name_H-M   'P 1'
#
loop_
_entity.id
_entity.type
_entity.pdbx_description
1 polymer ?
#
loop_
_entity_poly.entity_id
_entity_poly.type
_entity_poly.pdbx_seq_one_letter_code
_entity_poly.pdbx_strand_id
1 'polypeptide(L)'
;MIDKGALCVQCRTEATDGLENLLLMSPYTTLLSQQNFVEISDQVCHFLNSDWEFFPQFRFFSAMALAGAILVNVSNNQAVILNTIEVYGRTKPVDVFCEPFGKIKGSAQPTSIPPTAIRTRYPGLWPTTLASSEGLKLVIGTNVSNILVTSSMRLDKIENPSIGGITTNFTIPSTKDSLYCKLFMDRSMLDQAMTIVNNPGIHRLSDTLILGQLRAIRSKFHTTDAYILCRATGPLTMSHLHQPCSLFTLSEFKSIPASAIFRIIATSVLKNGQAAGLSKKRVQDTLALCSGSSAKTALTDILDLFGPEGDDIPILGNANLNRKLEELANGIKSHLVVANEVTAKYIVNTFNTFA
;
A
#
# COMPACT_ATOMS: atom_id res chain seq x y z
N MET A 1 -41.71 -23.09 -17.23
CA MET A 1 -40.85 -23.83 -16.28
C MET A 1 -39.47 -23.23 -16.38
N ILE A 2 -39.12 -22.37 -15.43
CA ILE A 2 -37.81 -21.71 -15.36
C ILE A 2 -37.03 -22.45 -14.29
N ASP A 3 -35.93 -23.06 -14.70
CA ASP A 3 -35.02 -23.78 -13.83
C ASP A 3 -34.26 -22.77 -12.97
N LYS A 4 -34.56 -22.75 -11.67
CA LYS A 4 -33.81 -21.99 -10.67
C LYS A 4 -32.64 -22.87 -10.24
N GLY A 5 -31.47 -22.63 -10.83
CA GLY A 5 -30.21 -23.20 -10.37
C GLY A 5 -29.97 -22.86 -8.91
N ALA A 6 -30.26 -23.80 -8.02
CA ALA A 6 -29.93 -23.74 -6.62
C ALA A 6 -28.39 -23.77 -6.49
N LEU A 7 -27.82 -22.69 -5.95
CA LEU A 7 -26.43 -22.66 -5.51
C LEU A 7 -26.21 -23.79 -4.50
N CYS A 8 -25.36 -24.74 -4.87
CA CYS A 8 -25.05 -25.92 -4.07
C CYS A 8 -24.36 -25.50 -2.75
N VAL A 9 -25.04 -25.73 -1.63
CA VAL A 9 -24.54 -25.48 -0.26
C VAL A 9 -23.35 -26.40 0.11
N GLN A 10 -23.02 -27.40 -0.72
CA GLN A 10 -21.92 -28.35 -0.49
C GLN A 10 -20.58 -27.95 -1.11
N CYS A 11 -20.47 -26.83 -1.81
CA CYS A 11 -19.18 -26.27 -2.23
C CYS A 11 -18.53 -25.42 -1.10
N ARG A 12 -18.62 -25.85 0.16
CA ARG A 12 -17.92 -25.17 1.25
C ARG A 12 -16.43 -25.28 1.01
N THR A 13 -15.79 -24.13 0.85
CA THR A 13 -14.35 -23.94 1.05
C THR A 13 -13.93 -24.65 2.32
N GLU A 14 -12.80 -25.38 2.29
CA GLU A 14 -12.21 -25.98 3.47
C GLU A 14 -12.09 -24.89 4.54
N ALA A 15 -12.96 -25.01 5.54
CA ALA A 15 -13.05 -24.04 6.61
C ALA A 15 -11.72 -24.06 7.36
N THR A 16 -11.06 -22.91 7.45
CA THR A 16 -9.73 -22.81 8.05
C THR A 16 -9.86 -22.63 9.55
N ASP A 17 -9.42 -23.63 10.33
CA ASP A 17 -9.57 -23.67 11.79
C ASP A 17 -9.27 -22.31 12.47
N GLY A 18 -10.34 -21.68 12.95
CA GLY A 18 -10.30 -20.44 13.72
C GLY A 18 -10.64 -19.17 12.93
N LEU A 19 -11.00 -19.26 11.65
CA LEU A 19 -11.57 -18.16 10.87
C LEU A 19 -13.09 -18.29 10.70
N GLU A 20 -13.65 -19.50 10.79
CA GLU A 20 -15.04 -19.82 10.45
C GLU A 20 -16.05 -19.00 11.26
N ASN A 21 -15.86 -18.98 12.58
CA ASN A 21 -16.75 -18.23 13.47
C ASN A 21 -16.71 -16.73 13.15
N LEU A 22 -15.55 -16.19 12.77
CA LEU A 22 -15.43 -14.79 12.36
C LEU A 22 -16.21 -14.53 11.07
N LEU A 23 -16.06 -15.40 10.06
CA LEU A 23 -16.78 -15.24 8.79
C LEU A 23 -18.28 -15.35 8.97
N LEU A 24 -18.75 -16.27 9.83
CA LEU A 24 -20.17 -16.45 10.13
C LEU A 24 -20.78 -15.26 10.90
N MET A 25 -20.03 -14.67 11.83
CA MET A 25 -20.51 -13.57 12.67
C MET A 25 -20.28 -12.18 12.04
N SER A 26 -19.52 -12.10 10.94
CA SER A 26 -19.24 -10.85 10.26
C SER A 26 -20.52 -10.23 9.68
N PRO A 27 -20.72 -8.90 9.80
CA PRO A 27 -21.77 -8.20 9.04
C PRO A 27 -21.58 -8.28 7.52
N TYR A 28 -20.45 -8.81 7.04
CA TYR A 28 -20.14 -8.99 5.62
C TYR A 28 -20.09 -10.47 5.22
N THR A 29 -20.73 -11.36 5.98
CA THR A 29 -20.63 -12.82 5.81
C THR A 29 -20.90 -13.28 4.38
N THR A 30 -21.94 -12.74 3.72
CA THR A 30 -22.30 -13.09 2.35
C THR A 30 -21.16 -12.79 1.38
N LEU A 31 -20.55 -11.60 1.47
CA LEU A 31 -19.41 -11.22 0.64
C LEU A 31 -18.20 -12.12 0.90
N LEU A 32 -17.86 -12.31 2.19
CA LEU A 32 -16.70 -13.08 2.58
C LEU A 32 -16.84 -14.57 2.26
N SER A 33 -18.06 -15.11 2.27
CA SER A 33 -18.34 -16.50 1.89
C SER A 33 -18.06 -16.83 0.43
N GLN A 34 -17.95 -15.80 -0.43
CA GLN A 34 -17.57 -15.94 -1.83
C GLN A 34 -16.05 -15.99 -2.03
N GLN A 35 -15.27 -15.70 -0.98
CA GLN A 35 -13.81 -15.73 -1.01
C GLN A 35 -13.30 -17.02 -0.36
N ASN A 36 -12.07 -17.38 -0.69
CA ASN A 36 -11.37 -18.51 -0.07
C ASN A 36 -10.12 -18.00 0.62
N PHE A 37 -9.99 -18.30 1.91
CA PHE A 37 -8.86 -17.87 2.72
C PHE A 37 -8.10 -19.09 3.23
N VAL A 38 -6.78 -18.96 3.35
CA VAL A 38 -5.90 -19.99 3.92
C VAL A 38 -4.99 -19.38 4.96
N GLU A 39 -4.78 -20.04 6.10
CA GLU A 39 -3.82 -19.57 7.10
C GLU A 39 -2.41 -19.60 6.48
N ILE A 40 -1.60 -18.59 6.79
CA ILE A 40 -0.24 -18.49 6.26
C ILE A 40 0.61 -19.72 6.65
N SER A 41 1.32 -20.27 5.68
CA SER A 41 2.21 -21.42 5.86
C SER A 41 3.66 -21.00 6.10
N ASP A 42 4.47 -21.89 6.66
CA ASP A 42 5.91 -21.68 6.85
C ASP A 42 6.64 -21.38 5.54
N GLN A 43 6.20 -21.98 4.43
CA GLN A 43 6.76 -21.71 3.10
C GLN A 43 6.53 -20.25 2.68
N VAL A 44 5.32 -19.73 2.91
CA VAL A 44 5.04 -18.33 2.60
C VAL A 44 5.79 -17.40 3.55
N CYS A 45 5.90 -17.77 4.82
CA CYS A 45 6.75 -17.04 5.78
C CYS A 45 8.20 -16.95 5.31
N HIS A 46 8.75 -18.04 4.76
CA HIS A 46 10.07 -18.08 4.17
C HIS A 46 10.20 -17.10 3.00
N PHE A 47 9.25 -17.12 2.05
CA PHE A 47 9.27 -16.20 0.91
C PHE A 47 9.12 -14.72 1.28
N LEU A 48 8.31 -14.41 2.30
CA LEU A 48 8.18 -13.05 2.84
C LEU A 48 9.47 -12.55 3.52
N ASN A 49 10.35 -13.47 3.92
CA ASN A 49 11.64 -13.21 4.55
C ASN A 49 12.84 -13.38 3.61
N SER A 50 12.61 -13.63 2.31
CA SER A 50 13.69 -13.75 1.33
C SER A 50 14.36 -12.41 1.08
N ASP A 51 15.69 -12.43 0.97
CA ASP A 51 16.50 -11.22 0.76
C ASP A 51 16.21 -10.55 -0.60
N TRP A 52 15.87 -9.27 -0.60
CA TRP A 52 15.48 -8.53 -1.80
C TRP A 52 16.63 -8.01 -2.65
N GLU A 53 17.84 -7.97 -2.11
CA GLU A 53 19.05 -7.64 -2.87
C GLU A 53 19.40 -8.79 -3.82
N PHE A 54 19.30 -10.02 -3.33
CA PHE A 54 19.55 -11.22 -4.12
C PHE A 54 18.33 -11.73 -4.88
N PHE A 55 17.12 -11.48 -4.35
CA PHE A 55 15.87 -11.97 -4.91
C PHE A 55 14.82 -10.84 -4.97
N PRO A 56 15.01 -9.85 -5.86
CA PRO A 56 14.19 -8.64 -5.90
C PRO A 56 12.70 -8.91 -6.13
N GLN A 57 12.34 -10.02 -6.77
CA GLN A 57 10.96 -10.40 -7.04
C GLN A 57 10.13 -10.59 -5.77
N PHE A 58 10.75 -10.92 -4.63
CA PHE A 58 10.00 -11.16 -3.39
C PHE A 58 9.35 -9.91 -2.80
N ARG A 59 9.74 -8.69 -3.21
CA ARG A 59 8.99 -7.48 -2.86
C ARG A 59 7.61 -7.46 -3.50
N PHE A 60 7.49 -7.96 -4.74
CA PHE A 60 6.22 -8.10 -5.45
C PHE A 60 5.43 -9.31 -4.96
N PHE A 61 6.10 -10.42 -4.65
CA PHE A 61 5.49 -11.55 -3.95
C PHE A 61 4.83 -11.09 -2.65
N SER A 62 5.56 -10.36 -1.80
CA SER A 62 5.07 -9.88 -0.52
C SER A 62 3.85 -8.98 -0.69
N ALA A 63 3.88 -8.14 -1.73
CA ALA A 63 2.78 -7.26 -2.02
C ALA A 63 1.51 -8.04 -2.41
N MET A 64 1.66 -8.95 -3.38
CA MET A 64 0.57 -9.75 -3.92
C MET A 64 -0.02 -10.71 -2.87
N ALA A 65 0.82 -11.44 -2.13
CA ALA A 65 0.36 -12.46 -1.18
C ALA A 65 -0.44 -11.90 0.00
N LEU A 66 -0.16 -10.66 0.42
CA LEU A 66 -0.81 -10.02 1.56
C LEU A 66 -1.96 -9.10 1.19
N ALA A 67 -2.15 -8.79 -0.10
CA ALA A 67 -3.25 -7.97 -0.56
C ALA A 67 -4.58 -8.73 -0.43
N GLY A 68 -5.50 -8.18 0.36
CA GLY A 68 -6.78 -8.83 0.69
C GLY A 68 -6.69 -9.88 1.81
N ALA A 69 -5.54 -10.05 2.46
CA ALA A 69 -5.42 -10.94 3.61
C ALA A 69 -6.29 -10.45 4.78
N ILE A 70 -6.72 -11.38 5.64
CA ILE A 70 -7.42 -11.09 6.90
C ILE A 70 -6.44 -11.26 8.06
N LEU A 71 -6.33 -10.22 8.88
CA LEU A 71 -5.59 -10.23 10.13
C LEU A 71 -6.59 -10.30 11.29
N VAL A 72 -6.48 -11.34 12.11
CA VAL A 72 -7.38 -11.60 13.25
C VAL A 72 -6.57 -11.54 14.53
N ASN A 73 -6.95 -10.70 15.49
CA ASN A 73 -6.45 -10.81 16.86
C ASN A 73 -7.38 -11.73 17.66
N VAL A 74 -6.95 -12.97 17.89
CA VAL A 74 -7.81 -13.98 18.54
C VAL A 74 -7.99 -13.73 20.04
N SER A 75 -7.21 -12.82 20.65
CA SER A 75 -7.36 -12.50 22.08
C SER A 75 -8.57 -11.61 22.36
N ASN A 76 -9.00 -10.82 21.38
CA ASN A 76 -10.11 -9.87 21.50
C ASN A 76 -11.15 -10.02 20.37
N ASN A 77 -11.01 -11.05 19.53
CA ASN A 77 -11.87 -11.36 18.38
C ASN A 77 -12.03 -10.21 17.37
N GLN A 78 -11.09 -9.28 17.32
CA GLN A 78 -11.09 -8.23 16.30
C GLN A 78 -10.47 -8.77 15.01
N ALA A 79 -11.04 -8.38 13.87
CA ALA A 79 -10.48 -8.73 12.58
C ALA A 79 -10.56 -7.59 11.59
N VAL A 80 -9.59 -7.57 10.69
CA VAL A 80 -9.49 -6.57 9.64
C VAL A 80 -9.03 -7.23 8.34
N ILE A 81 -9.66 -6.85 7.23
CA ILE A 81 -9.15 -7.19 5.89
C ILE A 81 -8.19 -6.11 5.41
N LEU A 82 -7.06 -6.52 4.84
CA LEU A 82 -5.98 -5.68 4.36
C LEU A 82 -6.23 -5.32 2.88
N ASN A 83 -7.22 -4.46 2.64
CA ASN A 83 -7.64 -4.07 1.30
C ASN A 83 -6.48 -3.57 0.42
N THR A 84 -5.56 -2.78 0.95
CA THR A 84 -4.39 -2.30 0.19
C THR A 84 -3.18 -2.21 1.11
N ILE A 85 -2.04 -2.65 0.58
CA ILE A 85 -0.78 -2.68 1.30
C ILE A 85 0.36 -2.12 0.42
N GLU A 86 1.40 -1.64 1.09
CA GLU A 86 2.63 -1.14 0.48
C GLU A 86 3.83 -1.80 1.17
N VAL A 87 4.79 -2.26 0.38
CA VAL A 87 5.94 -3.02 0.89
C VAL A 87 7.20 -2.16 0.83
N TYR A 88 7.96 -2.15 1.91
CA TYR A 88 9.18 -1.35 2.07
C TYR A 88 10.33 -2.24 2.54
N GLY A 89 11.53 -2.06 1.98
CA GLY A 89 12.72 -2.82 2.37
C GLY A 89 13.19 -2.45 3.77
N ARG A 90 13.93 -3.34 4.44
CA ARG A 90 14.39 -3.11 5.82
C ARG A 90 15.59 -2.16 5.92
N THR A 91 16.45 -2.12 4.91
CA THR A 91 17.71 -1.38 4.95
C THR A 91 17.78 -0.34 3.84
N LYS A 92 18.51 0.76 4.09
CA LYS A 92 18.65 1.86 3.13
C LYS A 92 19.26 1.47 1.78
N PRO A 93 20.26 0.55 1.70
CA PRO A 93 20.79 0.11 0.41
C PRO A 93 19.76 -0.64 -0.45
N VAL A 94 18.81 -1.33 0.19
CA VAL A 94 17.76 -2.10 -0.49
C VAL A 94 16.55 -1.22 -0.85
N ASP A 95 16.23 -0.25 0.00
CA ASP A 95 15.12 0.67 -0.19
C ASP A 95 15.36 1.98 0.57
N VAL A 96 15.44 3.11 -0.14
CA VAL A 96 15.61 4.42 0.50
C VAL A 96 14.42 4.81 1.39
N PHE A 97 13.26 4.17 1.25
CA PHE A 97 12.08 4.38 2.07
C PHE A 97 11.96 3.38 3.22
N CYS A 98 13.05 2.67 3.56
CA CYS A 98 13.06 1.70 4.64
C CYS A 98 12.55 2.26 5.97
N GLU A 99 12.00 1.38 6.81
CA GLU A 99 11.63 1.75 8.17
C GLU A 99 12.84 2.34 8.92
N PRO A 100 12.71 3.51 9.55
CA PRO A 100 13.78 4.08 10.35
C PRO A 100 14.08 3.19 11.56
N PHE A 101 15.36 2.87 11.76
CA PHE A 101 15.87 2.13 12.92
C PHE A 101 16.94 2.95 13.63
N GLY A 102 17.18 2.68 14.92
CA GLY A 102 18.22 3.33 15.71
C GLY A 102 17.71 3.87 17.04
N LYS A 103 18.35 4.94 17.54
CA LYS A 103 17.98 5.61 18.79
C LYS A 103 17.44 7.01 18.52
N ILE A 104 16.32 7.34 19.16
CA ILE A 104 15.78 8.70 19.22
C ILE A 104 15.82 9.15 20.69
N LYS A 105 16.50 10.26 20.97
CA LYS A 105 16.64 10.82 22.33
C LYS A 105 17.11 9.79 23.38
N GLY A 106 18.04 8.92 22.99
CA GLY A 106 18.62 7.89 23.88
C GLY A 106 17.85 6.57 23.95
N SER A 107 16.57 6.56 23.54
CA SER A 107 15.74 5.35 23.53
C SER A 107 15.77 4.67 22.16
N ALA A 108 15.73 3.34 22.15
CA ALA A 108 15.55 2.58 20.91
C ALA A 108 14.21 2.97 20.27
N GLN A 109 14.24 3.24 18.97
CA GLN A 109 13.04 3.54 18.21
C GLN A 109 12.18 2.26 18.08
N PRO A 110 10.86 2.33 18.33
CA PRO A 110 9.95 1.21 18.07
C PRO A 110 10.05 0.77 16.60
N THR A 111 10.04 -0.53 16.38
CA THR A 111 10.22 -1.14 15.06
C THR A 111 9.26 -2.30 14.84
N SER A 112 8.96 -2.60 13.57
CA SER A 112 8.23 -3.81 13.18
C SER A 112 9.11 -5.06 13.06
N ILE A 113 10.42 -4.97 13.30
CA ILE A 113 11.32 -6.13 13.22
C ILE A 113 10.80 -7.26 14.14
N PRO A 114 10.68 -8.50 13.62
CA PRO A 114 10.28 -9.64 14.43
C PRO A 114 11.20 -9.81 15.66
N PRO A 115 10.63 -9.94 16.86
CA PRO A 115 11.42 -10.05 18.07
C PRO A 115 12.16 -11.40 18.11
N THR A 116 13.46 -11.35 18.37
CA THR A 116 14.33 -12.54 18.38
C THR A 116 14.31 -13.30 19.71
N ALA A 117 13.93 -12.64 20.80
CA ALA A 117 13.90 -13.21 22.15
C ALA A 117 12.65 -14.05 22.44
N ILE A 118 11.63 -14.00 21.57
CA ILE A 118 10.38 -14.74 21.75
C ILE A 118 10.05 -15.51 20.48
N ARG A 119 9.46 -16.70 20.64
CA ARG A 119 8.96 -17.48 19.51
C ARG A 119 7.71 -16.80 18.96
N THR A 120 7.79 -16.27 17.75
CA THR A 120 6.63 -15.75 17.03
C THR A 120 5.75 -16.91 16.55
N ARG A 121 4.46 -16.64 16.33
CA ARG A 121 3.51 -17.63 15.77
C ARG A 121 3.93 -18.07 14.36
N TYR A 122 4.25 -17.08 13.53
CA TYR A 122 4.73 -17.26 12.17
C TYR A 122 6.22 -16.89 12.12
N PRO A 123 7.12 -17.77 11.65
CA PRO A 123 8.55 -17.49 11.63
C PRO A 123 8.89 -16.21 10.87
N GLY A 124 9.63 -15.29 11.51
CA GLY A 124 10.07 -14.05 10.87
C GLY A 124 8.95 -13.09 10.49
N LEU A 125 7.79 -13.17 11.13
CA LEU A 125 6.64 -12.28 10.89
C LEU A 125 6.15 -11.66 12.18
N TRP A 126 5.80 -10.38 12.11
CA TRP A 126 5.41 -9.59 13.26
C TRP A 126 4.36 -8.53 12.92
N PRO A 127 3.06 -8.86 13.01
CA PRO A 127 1.98 -7.89 12.95
C PRO A 127 2.05 -6.96 14.17
N THR A 128 2.06 -5.65 13.94
CA THR A 128 2.14 -4.66 15.02
C THR A 128 1.55 -3.31 14.61
N THR A 129 1.44 -2.39 15.56
CA THR A 129 1.09 -0.99 15.30
C THR A 129 2.24 -0.08 15.72
N LEU A 130 2.74 0.71 14.77
CA LEU A 130 3.83 1.66 15.02
C LEU A 130 3.29 3.08 15.17
N ALA A 131 3.73 3.78 16.21
CA ALA A 131 3.47 5.20 16.34
C ALA A 131 4.39 6.01 15.42
N SER A 132 3.82 7.00 14.74
CA SER A 132 4.54 7.98 13.92
C SER A 132 4.06 9.39 14.24
N SER A 133 4.76 10.40 13.72
CA SER A 133 4.34 11.80 13.86
C SER A 133 2.98 12.10 13.22
N GLU A 134 2.54 11.29 12.25
CA GLU A 134 1.25 11.46 11.59
C GLU A 134 0.13 10.66 12.26
N GLY A 135 0.46 9.69 13.12
CA GLY A 135 -0.51 8.78 13.74
C GLY A 135 -0.01 7.34 13.83
N LEU A 136 -0.91 6.43 14.21
CA LEU A 136 -0.64 5.00 14.32
C LEU A 136 -0.66 4.34 12.95
N LYS A 137 0.26 3.42 12.68
CA LYS A 137 0.36 2.67 11.42
C LYS A 137 0.24 1.19 11.68
N LEU A 138 -0.68 0.51 10.99
CA LEU A 138 -0.76 -0.95 11.02
C LEU A 138 0.28 -1.53 10.06
N VAL A 139 1.16 -2.38 10.57
CA VAL A 139 2.30 -2.92 9.83
C VAL A 139 2.43 -4.41 10.09
N ILE A 140 2.76 -5.18 9.05
CA ILE A 140 3.28 -6.54 9.18
C ILE A 140 4.78 -6.47 8.93
N GLY A 141 5.58 -6.65 9.96
CA GLY A 141 7.03 -6.66 9.84
C GLY A 141 7.56 -8.04 9.49
N THR A 142 8.62 -8.07 8.70
CA THR A 142 9.46 -9.24 8.45
C THR A 142 10.92 -8.90 8.77
N ASN A 143 11.82 -9.89 8.66
CA ASN A 143 13.25 -9.64 8.82
C ASN A 143 13.82 -8.74 7.71
N VAL A 144 13.24 -8.78 6.51
CA VAL A 144 13.79 -8.11 5.30
C VAL A 144 12.96 -6.92 4.85
N SER A 145 11.74 -6.76 5.37
CA SER A 145 10.78 -5.75 4.92
C SER A 145 9.76 -5.37 5.98
N ASN A 146 9.04 -4.27 5.74
CA ASN A 146 7.84 -3.91 6.47
C ASN A 146 6.70 -3.66 5.48
N ILE A 147 5.54 -4.27 5.76
CA ILE A 147 4.35 -4.17 4.94
C ILE A 147 3.38 -3.22 5.64
N LEU A 148 3.26 -2.01 5.10
CA LEU A 148 2.34 -0.99 5.59
C LEU A 148 0.94 -1.26 5.04
N VAL A 149 -0.05 -1.31 5.91
CA VAL A 149 -1.46 -1.37 5.50
C VAL A 149 -1.95 0.05 5.23
N THR A 150 -2.39 0.32 4.00
CA THR A 150 -2.86 1.64 3.56
C THR A 150 -4.36 1.69 3.22
N SER A 151 -5.03 0.54 3.22
CA SER A 151 -6.49 0.45 3.25
C SER A 151 -6.89 -0.77 4.05
N SER A 152 -7.82 -0.61 4.98
CA SER A 152 -8.31 -1.73 5.78
C SER A 152 -9.76 -1.55 6.23
N MET A 153 -10.49 -2.65 6.37
CA MET A 153 -11.89 -2.64 6.81
C MET A 153 -12.10 -3.64 7.94
N ARG A 154 -12.80 -3.22 9.00
CA ARG A 154 -13.15 -4.11 10.12
C ARG A 154 -14.13 -5.16 9.62
N LEU A 155 -13.90 -6.41 10.01
CA LEU A 155 -14.77 -7.52 9.64
C LEU A 155 -15.66 -7.98 10.80
N ASP A 156 -15.33 -7.62 12.04
CA ASP A 156 -16.08 -8.01 13.24
C ASP A 156 -17.17 -6.98 13.63
N LYS A 157 -17.20 -5.81 13.00
CA LYS A 157 -18.23 -4.77 13.21
C LYS A 157 -18.34 -3.84 12.01
N ILE A 158 -19.49 -3.18 11.88
CA ILE A 158 -19.72 -2.13 10.87
C ILE A 158 -18.96 -0.87 11.30
N GLU A 159 -17.96 -0.49 10.53
CA GLU A 159 -17.19 0.74 10.74
C GLU A 159 -16.64 1.24 9.40
N ASN A 160 -16.38 2.54 9.30
CA ASN A 160 -15.71 3.09 8.12
C ASN A 160 -14.31 2.47 7.95
N PRO A 161 -13.88 2.21 6.71
CA PRO A 161 -12.55 1.70 6.45
C PRO A 161 -11.50 2.76 6.78
N SER A 162 -10.32 2.31 7.18
CA SER A 162 -9.15 3.16 7.38
C SER A 162 -8.42 3.29 6.05
N ILE A 163 -8.26 4.50 5.53
CA ILE A 163 -7.66 4.78 4.22
C ILE A 163 -6.46 5.72 4.38
N GLY A 164 -5.35 5.38 3.73
CA GLY A 164 -4.05 6.04 3.89
C GLY A 164 -3.15 5.29 4.86
N GLY A 165 -1.94 5.80 5.09
CA GLY A 165 -0.92 5.13 5.91
C GLY A 165 -1.15 5.18 7.42
N ILE A 166 -2.28 5.70 7.89
CA ILE A 166 -2.66 5.76 9.31
C ILE A 166 -3.81 4.78 9.51
N THR A 167 -3.72 3.94 10.56
CA THR A 167 -4.82 3.09 11.01
C THR A 167 -5.64 3.82 12.07
N THR A 168 -6.95 3.87 11.88
CA THR A 168 -7.89 4.51 12.82
C THR A 168 -8.80 3.50 13.53
N ASN A 169 -8.96 2.31 12.96
CA ASN A 169 -9.98 1.37 13.38
C ASN A 169 -9.44 0.03 13.90
N PHE A 170 -8.14 -0.28 13.73
CA PHE A 170 -7.54 -1.53 14.19
C PHE A 170 -6.10 -1.32 14.67
N THR A 171 -5.81 -1.66 15.93
CA THR A 171 -4.49 -1.48 16.54
C THR A 171 -4.03 -2.74 17.28
N ILE A 172 -2.71 -2.93 17.31
CA ILE A 172 -2.01 -4.03 17.98
C ILE A 172 -1.00 -3.37 18.94
N PRO A 173 -1.43 -2.98 20.15
CA PRO A 173 -0.65 -2.10 21.01
C PRO A 173 0.45 -2.83 21.79
N SER A 174 0.37 -4.15 21.93
CA SER A 174 1.29 -4.92 22.78
C SER A 174 1.90 -6.13 22.08
N THR A 175 3.04 -6.59 22.59
CA THR A 175 3.66 -7.87 22.19
C THR A 175 2.69 -9.04 22.35
N LYS A 176 1.84 -9.00 23.38
CA LYS A 176 0.82 -10.02 23.61
C LYS A 176 -0.17 -10.06 22.43
N ASP A 177 -0.70 -8.90 22.03
CA ASP A 177 -1.63 -8.79 20.90
C ASP A 177 -1.00 -9.30 19.61
N SER A 178 0.26 -8.94 19.34
CA SER A 178 1.01 -9.44 18.17
C SER A 178 1.12 -10.96 18.12
N LEU A 179 1.32 -11.63 19.27
CA LEU A 179 1.40 -13.09 19.35
C LEU A 179 0.05 -13.80 19.14
N TYR A 180 -1.05 -13.10 19.45
CA TYR A 180 -2.42 -13.58 19.19
C TYR A 180 -2.93 -13.23 17.80
N CYS A 181 -2.15 -12.54 16.98
CA CYS A 181 -2.52 -12.31 15.59
C CYS A 181 -2.39 -13.60 14.77
N LYS A 182 -3.47 -13.98 14.09
CA LYS A 182 -3.49 -14.95 13.00
C LYS A 182 -3.64 -14.22 11.67
N LEU A 183 -3.02 -14.75 10.62
CA LEU A 183 -3.02 -14.16 9.28
C LEU A 183 -3.53 -15.18 8.26
N PHE A 184 -4.59 -14.81 7.56
CA PHE A 184 -5.23 -15.63 6.54
C PHE A 184 -5.13 -14.92 5.20
N MET A 185 -4.55 -15.57 4.20
CA MET A 185 -4.34 -14.98 2.87
C MET A 185 -5.50 -15.34 1.95
N ASP A 186 -5.88 -14.40 1.09
CA ASP A 186 -6.78 -14.72 0.00
C ASP A 186 -6.11 -15.73 -0.94
N ARG A 187 -6.78 -16.84 -1.22
CA ARG A 187 -6.22 -17.94 -1.99
C ARG A 187 -5.88 -17.52 -3.42
N SER A 188 -6.75 -16.74 -4.07
CA SER A 188 -6.54 -16.32 -5.46
C SER A 188 -5.35 -15.37 -5.60
N MET A 189 -5.13 -14.51 -4.60
CA MET A 189 -3.98 -13.61 -4.53
C MET A 189 -2.70 -14.38 -4.20
N LEU A 190 -2.77 -15.36 -3.29
CA LEU A 190 -1.64 -16.23 -2.99
C LEU A 190 -1.20 -17.04 -4.22
N ASP A 191 -2.15 -17.65 -4.94
CA ASP A 191 -1.83 -18.43 -6.14
C ASP A 191 -1.16 -17.55 -7.21
N GLN A 192 -1.62 -16.29 -7.38
CA GLN A 192 -0.93 -15.30 -8.22
C GLN A 192 0.47 -14.96 -7.71
N ALA A 193 0.63 -14.74 -6.41
CA ALA A 193 1.93 -14.46 -5.81
C ALA A 193 2.91 -15.61 -6.04
N MET A 194 2.46 -16.87 -5.94
CA MET A 194 3.31 -18.05 -6.17
C MET A 194 3.91 -18.10 -7.57
N THR A 195 3.27 -17.49 -8.59
CA THR A 195 3.86 -17.36 -9.94
C THR A 195 5.08 -16.44 -9.99
N ILE A 196 5.22 -15.52 -9.03
CA ILE A 196 6.31 -14.54 -8.95
C ILE A 196 7.60 -15.19 -8.42
N VAL A 197 7.50 -16.21 -7.56
CA VAL A 197 8.63 -16.80 -6.82
C VAL A 197 9.81 -17.15 -7.73
N ASN A 198 9.52 -17.73 -8.90
CA ASN A 198 10.51 -18.21 -9.86
C ASN A 198 10.75 -17.23 -11.02
N ASN A 199 10.28 -15.99 -10.93
CA ASN A 199 10.42 -14.99 -11.98
C ASN A 199 11.16 -13.74 -11.48
N PRO A 200 12.51 -13.73 -11.53
CA PRO A 200 13.32 -12.60 -11.09
C PRO A 200 13.15 -11.34 -11.97
N GLY A 201 12.56 -11.46 -13.16
CA GLY A 201 12.31 -10.34 -14.08
C GLY A 201 11.06 -9.51 -13.77
N ILE A 202 10.28 -9.91 -12.76
CA ILE A 202 9.09 -9.18 -12.33
C ILE A 202 9.50 -7.81 -11.78
N HIS A 203 8.87 -6.78 -12.32
CA HIS A 203 9.05 -5.38 -11.92
C HIS A 203 7.72 -4.64 -11.71
N ARG A 204 6.59 -5.35 -11.87
CA ARG A 204 5.22 -4.86 -11.65
C ARG A 204 4.28 -6.01 -11.31
N LEU A 205 3.19 -5.70 -10.61
CA LEU A 205 2.19 -6.66 -10.15
C LEU A 205 1.09 -6.92 -11.18
N SER A 206 0.78 -5.93 -12.02
CA SER A 206 -0.25 -5.99 -13.05
C SER A 206 0.10 -5.07 -14.22
N ASP A 207 -0.47 -5.35 -15.39
CA ASP A 207 -0.42 -4.46 -16.56
C ASP A 207 -1.54 -3.38 -16.52
N THR A 208 -2.48 -3.51 -15.60
CA THR A 208 -3.55 -2.53 -15.35
C THR A 208 -3.22 -1.64 -14.16
N LEU A 209 -3.73 -0.41 -14.17
CA LEU A 209 -3.60 0.56 -13.07
C LEU A 209 -2.15 0.73 -12.58
N ILE A 210 -1.19 0.80 -13.51
CA ILE A 210 0.25 0.85 -13.21
C ILE A 210 0.58 1.92 -12.17
N LEU A 211 0.06 3.14 -12.32
CA LEU A 211 0.33 4.21 -11.34
C LEU A 211 -0.30 3.95 -9.96
N GLY A 212 -1.36 3.15 -9.88
CA GLY A 212 -1.95 2.68 -8.61
C GLY A 212 -1.04 1.70 -7.86
N GLN A 213 -0.08 1.07 -8.55
CA GLN A 213 0.92 0.19 -7.94
C GLN A 213 2.11 0.95 -7.35
N LEU A 214 2.18 2.28 -7.54
CA LEU A 214 3.17 3.12 -6.87
C LEU A 214 2.78 3.35 -5.41
N ARG A 215 3.78 3.29 -4.53
CA ARG A 215 3.63 3.59 -3.10
C ARG A 215 3.21 5.05 -2.88
N ALA A 216 2.46 5.32 -1.82
CA ALA A 216 2.03 6.66 -1.43
C ALA A 216 3.15 7.47 -0.74
N ILE A 217 4.26 7.65 -1.46
CA ILE A 217 5.41 8.45 -1.01
C ILE A 217 5.17 9.96 -1.21
N ARG A 218 5.94 10.77 -0.49
CA ARG A 218 5.87 12.24 -0.57
C ARG A 218 7.23 12.93 -0.73
N SER A 219 8.28 12.16 -0.97
CA SER A 219 9.66 12.65 -1.03
C SER A 219 10.53 11.70 -1.84
N LYS A 220 11.79 12.10 -2.06
CA LYS A 220 12.81 11.32 -2.77
C LYS A 220 12.41 10.91 -4.20
N PHE A 221 11.62 11.74 -4.87
CA PHE A 221 11.22 11.58 -6.28
C PHE A 221 12.41 11.55 -7.25
N HIS A 222 13.60 11.99 -6.83
CA HIS A 222 14.82 11.87 -7.62
C HIS A 222 15.46 10.46 -7.57
N THR A 223 14.89 9.51 -6.84
CA THR A 223 15.41 8.14 -6.69
C THR A 223 14.57 7.14 -7.48
N THR A 224 15.17 6.06 -7.95
CA THR A 224 14.44 4.98 -8.65
C THR A 224 13.41 4.28 -7.75
N ASP A 225 13.71 4.18 -6.46
CA ASP A 225 12.87 3.51 -5.47
C ASP A 225 11.50 4.16 -5.31
N ALA A 226 11.39 5.44 -5.65
CA ALA A 226 10.13 6.18 -5.67
C ALA A 226 9.13 5.62 -6.69
N TYR A 227 9.62 4.85 -7.66
CA TYR A 227 8.86 4.36 -8.81
C TYR A 227 8.72 2.84 -8.84
N ILE A 228 9.02 2.15 -7.73
CA ILE A 228 8.80 0.70 -7.61
C ILE A 228 7.30 0.42 -7.50
N LEU A 229 6.82 -0.50 -8.34
CA LEU A 229 5.41 -0.87 -8.49
C LEU A 229 5.00 -2.00 -7.51
N CYS A 230 5.26 -1.81 -6.22
CA CYS A 230 5.06 -2.83 -5.16
C CYS A 230 3.91 -2.52 -4.19
N ARG A 231 2.94 -1.72 -4.63
CA ARG A 231 1.67 -1.52 -3.92
C ARG A 231 0.60 -2.42 -4.53
N ALA A 232 -0.10 -3.16 -3.68
CA ALA A 232 -1.09 -4.15 -4.09
C ALA A 232 -2.41 -3.96 -3.37
N THR A 233 -3.49 -4.31 -4.06
CA THR A 233 -4.86 -4.19 -3.57
C THR A 233 -5.58 -5.52 -3.74
N GLY A 234 -6.31 -5.94 -2.71
CA GLY A 234 -7.00 -7.23 -2.67
C GLY A 234 -8.21 -7.30 -3.60
N PRO A 235 -8.73 -8.51 -3.85
CA PRO A 235 -9.72 -8.81 -4.91
C PRO A 235 -11.02 -7.99 -4.76
N LEU A 236 -11.49 -7.82 -3.52
CA LEU A 236 -12.69 -7.06 -3.20
C LEU A 236 -12.59 -5.55 -3.50
N THR A 237 -11.36 -5.04 -3.66
CA THR A 237 -11.10 -3.60 -3.82
C THR A 237 -10.22 -3.28 -5.03
N MET A 238 -10.07 -4.17 -6.01
CA MET A 238 -9.10 -3.97 -7.10
C MET A 238 -9.36 -2.76 -8.00
N SER A 239 -10.63 -2.34 -8.15
CA SER A 239 -10.98 -1.19 -8.98
C SER A 239 -10.32 0.10 -8.48
N HIS A 240 -9.92 0.97 -9.42
CA HIS A 240 -9.33 2.29 -9.16
C HIS A 240 -10.12 3.15 -8.18
N LEU A 241 -11.44 2.96 -8.08
CA LEU A 241 -12.31 3.69 -7.14
C LEU A 241 -12.08 3.33 -5.66
N HIS A 242 -11.52 2.15 -5.38
CA HIS A 242 -11.30 1.64 -4.02
C HIS A 242 -9.84 1.75 -3.57
N GLN A 243 -8.91 2.05 -4.48
CA GLN A 243 -7.51 2.20 -4.12
C GLN A 243 -7.31 3.53 -3.41
N PRO A 244 -6.58 3.56 -2.26
CA PRO A 244 -6.18 4.83 -1.66
C PRO A 244 -5.50 5.75 -2.69
N CYS A 245 -5.94 6.99 -2.74
CA CYS A 245 -5.34 8.00 -3.56
C CYS A 245 -3.89 8.29 -3.12
N SER A 246 -2.98 8.40 -4.08
CA SER A 246 -1.59 8.79 -3.90
C SER A 246 -1.30 10.07 -4.69
N LEU A 247 -0.14 10.69 -4.50
CA LEU A 247 0.27 11.83 -5.33
C LEU A 247 0.24 11.52 -6.84
N PHE A 248 0.56 10.28 -7.21
CA PHE A 248 0.62 9.83 -8.61
C PHE A 248 -0.76 9.59 -9.25
N THR A 249 -1.80 9.42 -8.43
CA THR A 249 -3.17 9.14 -8.88
C THR A 249 -4.15 10.26 -8.53
N LEU A 250 -3.75 11.26 -7.73
CA LEU A 250 -4.61 12.36 -7.31
C LEU A 250 -5.16 13.19 -8.47
N SER A 251 -4.44 13.29 -9.58
CA SER A 251 -4.94 14.00 -10.77
C SER A 251 -6.14 13.33 -11.43
N GLU A 252 -6.40 12.06 -11.12
CA GLU A 252 -7.62 11.35 -11.55
C GLU A 252 -8.82 11.77 -10.70
N PHE A 253 -8.58 12.34 -9.51
CA PHE A 253 -9.58 12.75 -8.55
C PHE A 253 -9.76 14.27 -8.55
N LYS A 254 -10.85 14.74 -9.19
CA LYS A 254 -11.19 16.17 -9.37
C LYS A 254 -10.07 16.97 -10.08
N SER A 255 -10.40 18.18 -10.55
CA SER A 255 -9.41 19.08 -11.15
C SER A 255 -8.53 19.70 -10.05
N ILE A 256 -7.47 18.98 -9.65
CA ILE A 256 -6.35 19.54 -8.87
C ILE A 256 -5.17 19.60 -9.85
N PRO A 257 -5.04 20.68 -10.64
CA PRO A 257 -4.11 20.70 -11.77
C PRO A 257 -2.67 20.42 -11.33
N ALA A 258 -2.26 20.98 -10.20
CA ALA A 258 -0.92 20.80 -9.66
C ALA A 258 -0.54 19.32 -9.40
N SER A 259 -1.51 18.45 -9.12
CA SER A 259 -1.24 17.02 -8.93
C SER A 259 -0.85 16.29 -10.22
N ALA A 260 -1.18 16.85 -11.38
CA ALA A 260 -0.83 16.27 -12.68
C ALA A 260 0.69 16.16 -12.88
N ILE A 261 1.47 17.02 -12.21
CA ILE A 261 2.94 16.98 -12.31
C ILE A 261 3.51 15.65 -11.81
N PHE A 262 2.97 15.11 -10.72
CA PHE A 262 3.43 13.83 -10.16
C PHE A 262 3.12 12.68 -11.11
N ARG A 263 1.94 12.69 -11.75
CA ARG A 263 1.58 11.72 -12.79
C ARG A 263 2.53 11.80 -13.99
N ILE A 264 2.81 13.02 -14.48
CA ILE A 264 3.70 13.26 -15.62
C ILE A 264 5.10 12.71 -15.32
N ILE A 265 5.64 13.04 -14.15
CA ILE A 265 6.94 12.59 -13.68
C ILE A 265 6.99 11.07 -13.57
N ALA A 266 6.03 10.45 -12.87
CA ALA A 266 6.00 9.00 -12.71
C ALA A 266 5.87 8.29 -14.06
N THR A 267 5.05 8.80 -14.96
CA THR A 267 4.91 8.23 -16.31
C THR A 267 6.20 8.36 -17.10
N SER A 268 6.90 9.49 -17.00
CA SER A 268 8.20 9.69 -17.67
C SER A 268 9.24 8.70 -17.14
N VAL A 269 9.35 8.53 -15.81
CA VAL A 269 10.30 7.58 -15.21
C VAL A 269 9.99 6.14 -15.55
N LEU A 270 8.73 5.72 -15.46
CA LEU A 270 8.34 4.35 -15.77
C LEU A 270 8.55 3.99 -17.25
N LYS A 271 8.48 4.96 -18.17
CA LYS A 271 8.70 4.74 -19.60
C LYS A 271 10.17 4.84 -20.02
N ASN A 272 10.90 5.79 -19.43
CA ASN A 272 12.22 6.21 -19.93
C ASN A 272 13.36 5.87 -18.97
N GLY A 273 13.07 5.37 -17.76
CA GLY A 273 14.08 5.04 -16.76
C GLY A 273 15.00 6.22 -16.43
N GLN A 274 16.31 6.01 -16.53
CA GLN A 274 17.34 7.04 -16.27
C GLN A 274 17.28 8.23 -17.25
N ALA A 275 16.71 8.04 -18.44
CA ALA A 275 16.55 9.10 -19.43
C ALA A 275 15.29 9.96 -19.20
N ALA A 276 14.58 9.76 -18.09
CA ALA A 276 13.35 10.47 -17.80
C ALA A 276 13.59 11.96 -17.53
N GLY A 277 13.01 12.80 -18.38
CA GLY A 277 12.96 14.25 -18.25
C GLY A 277 11.58 14.76 -17.81
N LEU A 278 11.58 15.94 -17.19
CA LEU A 278 10.41 16.78 -16.98
C LEU A 278 10.46 17.99 -17.91
N SER A 279 9.45 18.11 -18.77
CA SER A 279 9.37 19.17 -19.77
C SER A 279 8.86 20.49 -19.22
N LYS A 280 9.55 21.58 -19.56
CA LYS A 280 9.21 22.96 -19.20
C LYS A 280 7.78 23.30 -19.58
N LYS A 281 7.38 22.95 -20.81
CA LYS A 281 6.02 23.16 -21.32
C LYS A 281 4.97 22.51 -20.44
N ARG A 282 5.21 21.27 -19.98
CA ARG A 282 4.27 20.56 -19.11
C ARG A 282 4.11 21.26 -17.75
N VAL A 283 5.18 21.83 -17.21
CA VAL A 283 5.12 22.62 -15.98
C VAL A 283 4.33 23.92 -16.21
N GLN A 284 4.60 24.63 -17.31
CA GLN A 284 3.87 25.86 -17.70
C GLN A 284 2.37 25.61 -17.88
N ASP A 285 2.00 24.57 -18.63
CA ASP A 285 0.61 24.16 -18.85
C ASP A 285 -0.08 23.86 -17.52
N THR A 286 0.60 23.17 -16.61
CA THR A 286 0.08 22.84 -15.28
C THR A 286 -0.10 24.10 -14.42
N LEU A 287 0.89 25.01 -14.44
CA LEU A 287 0.87 26.27 -13.71
C LEU A 287 -0.29 27.18 -14.17
N ALA A 288 -0.54 27.25 -15.48
CA ALA A 288 -1.62 28.04 -16.06
C ALA A 288 -3.02 27.64 -15.57
N LEU A 289 -3.20 26.35 -15.24
CA LEU A 289 -4.46 25.81 -14.72
C LEU A 289 -4.60 25.97 -13.20
N CYS A 290 -3.51 26.23 -12.47
CA CYS A 290 -3.55 26.37 -11.03
C CYS A 290 -4.21 27.68 -10.60
N SER A 291 -4.95 27.66 -9.49
CA SER A 291 -5.52 28.85 -8.85
C SER A 291 -4.94 29.12 -7.46
N GLY A 292 -4.52 28.08 -6.72
CA GLY A 292 -3.98 28.19 -5.37
C GLY A 292 -2.55 28.74 -5.29
N SER A 293 -2.29 29.59 -4.30
CA SER A 293 -1.01 30.31 -4.15
C SER A 293 0.19 29.38 -3.88
N SER A 294 0.08 28.42 -2.97
CA SER A 294 1.18 27.52 -2.61
C SER A 294 1.61 26.62 -3.78
N ALA A 295 0.64 26.03 -4.49
CA ALA A 295 0.91 25.21 -5.66
C ALA A 295 1.53 26.02 -6.81
N LYS A 296 1.06 27.27 -7.03
CA LYS A 296 1.68 28.17 -8.00
C LYS A 296 3.11 28.48 -7.65
N THR A 297 3.41 28.85 -6.39
CA THR A 297 4.78 29.13 -5.94
C THR A 297 5.69 27.94 -6.21
N ALA A 298 5.29 26.73 -5.80
CA ALA A 298 6.13 25.55 -6.04
C ALA A 298 6.35 25.25 -7.53
N LEU A 299 5.34 25.45 -8.38
CA LEU A 299 5.47 25.25 -9.83
C LEU A 299 6.31 26.35 -10.51
N THR A 300 6.21 27.60 -10.09
CA THR A 300 7.09 28.69 -10.52
C THR A 300 8.54 28.37 -10.14
N ASP A 301 8.77 27.96 -8.90
CA ASP A 301 10.10 27.58 -8.44
C ASP A 301 10.67 26.38 -9.22
N ILE A 302 9.81 25.48 -9.71
CA ILE A 302 10.23 24.40 -10.62
C ILE A 302 10.59 24.96 -12.00
N LEU A 303 9.85 25.94 -12.53
CA LEU A 303 10.18 26.60 -13.79
C LEU A 303 11.54 27.30 -13.75
N ASP A 304 11.91 27.86 -12.60
CA ASP A 304 13.20 28.52 -12.40
C ASP A 304 14.39 27.54 -12.41
N LEU A 305 14.13 26.24 -12.25
CA LEU A 305 15.17 25.21 -12.38
C LEU A 305 15.54 24.93 -13.85
N PHE A 306 14.69 25.33 -14.79
CA PHE A 306 15.01 25.22 -16.21
C PHE A 306 16.00 26.32 -16.58
N GLY A 307 17.13 25.94 -17.17
CA GLY A 307 18.06 26.90 -17.72
C GLY A 307 17.41 27.80 -18.79
N PRO A 308 18.08 28.89 -19.21
CA PRO A 308 17.53 29.86 -20.16
C PRO A 308 17.00 29.22 -21.45
N GLU A 309 17.72 28.21 -21.96
CA GLU A 309 17.41 27.48 -23.20
C GLU A 309 16.98 26.02 -22.95
N GLY A 310 16.80 25.62 -21.69
CA GLY A 310 16.47 24.23 -21.34
C GLY A 310 14.98 23.93 -21.47
N ASP A 311 14.64 22.97 -22.33
CA ASP A 311 13.26 22.48 -22.50
C ASP A 311 12.90 21.31 -21.57
N ASP A 312 13.91 20.61 -21.06
CA ASP A 312 13.77 19.46 -20.15
C ASP A 312 14.82 19.53 -19.03
N ILE A 313 14.45 19.04 -17.85
CA ILE A 313 15.38 18.77 -16.75
C ILE A 313 15.30 17.30 -16.34
N PRO A 314 16.40 16.66 -15.91
CA PRO A 314 16.37 15.28 -15.45
C PRO A 314 15.50 15.15 -14.19
N ILE A 315 14.75 14.05 -14.09
CA ILE A 315 13.96 13.72 -12.89
C ILE A 315 14.85 12.99 -11.88
N LEU A 316 15.45 11.87 -12.31
CA LEU A 316 16.30 11.05 -11.45
C LEU A 316 17.64 11.76 -11.21
N GLY A 317 18.16 11.66 -9.99
CA GLY A 317 19.38 12.36 -9.54
C GLY A 317 19.21 13.87 -9.29
N ASN A 318 18.05 14.47 -9.60
CA ASN A 318 17.83 15.91 -9.45
C ASN A 318 17.28 16.28 -8.06
N ALA A 319 18.19 16.47 -7.11
CA ALA A 319 17.84 16.84 -5.73
C ALA A 319 17.12 18.20 -5.61
N ASN A 320 17.43 19.15 -6.50
CA ASN A 320 16.80 20.47 -6.52
C ASN A 320 15.33 20.39 -6.92
N LEU A 321 15.03 19.66 -8.00
CA LEU A 321 13.65 19.38 -8.40
C LEU A 321 12.90 18.62 -7.30
N ASN A 322 13.54 17.61 -6.70
CA ASN A 322 12.94 16.86 -5.60
C ASN A 322 12.48 17.74 -4.44
N ARG A 323 13.31 18.69 -4.00
CA ARG A 323 12.93 19.60 -2.91
C ARG A 323 11.66 20.40 -3.24
N LYS A 324 11.52 20.86 -4.49
CA LYS A 324 10.33 21.58 -4.95
C LYS A 324 9.11 20.68 -5.08
N LEU A 325 9.30 19.43 -5.47
CA LEU A 325 8.22 18.43 -5.47
C LEU A 325 7.77 18.07 -4.06
N GLU A 326 8.66 18.04 -3.06
CA GLU A 326 8.30 17.85 -1.65
C GLU A 326 7.48 19.03 -1.11
N GLU A 327 7.87 20.26 -1.43
CA GLU A 327 7.11 21.48 -1.11
C GLU A 327 5.70 21.41 -1.73
N LEU A 328 5.59 21.02 -3.01
CA LEU A 328 4.30 20.85 -3.69
C LEU A 328 3.45 19.71 -3.10
N ALA A 329 4.08 18.57 -2.80
CA ALA A 329 3.41 17.41 -2.19
C ALA A 329 2.77 17.77 -0.86
N ASN A 330 3.47 18.55 -0.03
CA ASN A 330 2.95 19.08 1.22
C ASN A 330 1.79 20.06 0.97
N GLY A 331 1.90 20.93 -0.04
CA GLY A 331 0.88 21.88 -0.43
C GLY A 331 -0.44 21.23 -0.86
N ILE A 332 -0.41 20.01 -1.40
CA ILE A 332 -1.61 19.28 -1.86
C ILE A 332 -2.06 18.13 -0.93
N LYS A 333 -1.42 17.97 0.24
CA LYS A 333 -1.71 16.87 1.18
C LYS A 333 -3.18 16.81 1.62
N SER A 334 -3.82 17.94 1.88
CA SER A 334 -5.23 18.00 2.31
C SER A 334 -6.17 17.42 1.25
N HIS A 335 -5.85 17.59 -0.03
CA HIS A 335 -6.66 17.03 -1.12
C HIS A 335 -6.59 15.50 -1.17
N LEU A 336 -5.46 14.88 -0.78
CA LEU A 336 -5.37 13.42 -0.64
C LEU A 336 -6.32 12.90 0.44
N VAL A 337 -6.47 13.62 1.56
CA VAL A 337 -7.39 13.24 2.63
C VAL A 337 -8.83 13.24 2.12
N VAL A 338 -9.24 14.32 1.45
CA VAL A 338 -10.58 14.43 0.85
C VAL A 338 -10.83 13.37 -0.23
N ALA A 339 -9.81 13.06 -1.05
CA ALA A 339 -9.91 11.99 -2.04
C ALA A 339 -10.14 10.63 -1.39
N ASN A 340 -9.39 10.34 -0.32
CA ASN A 340 -9.49 9.09 0.42
C ASN A 340 -10.81 8.93 1.19
N GLU A 341 -11.44 10.03 1.63
CA GLU A 341 -12.80 9.99 2.18
C GLU A 341 -13.84 9.52 1.15
N VAL A 342 -13.64 9.85 -0.14
CA VAL A 342 -14.51 9.34 -1.21
C VAL A 342 -14.21 7.87 -1.51
N THR A 343 -12.93 7.49 -1.56
CA THR A 343 -12.52 6.07 -1.67
C THR A 343 -13.14 5.23 -0.56
N ALA A 344 -13.15 5.72 0.68
CA ALA A 344 -13.79 5.04 1.81
C ALA A 344 -15.26 4.72 1.55
N LYS A 345 -16.01 5.66 0.97
CA LYS A 345 -17.43 5.46 0.62
C LYS A 345 -17.62 4.38 -0.44
N TYR A 346 -16.76 4.33 -1.46
CA TYR A 346 -16.82 3.25 -2.46
C TYR A 346 -16.57 1.88 -1.83
N ILE A 347 -15.59 1.77 -0.93
CA ILE A 347 -15.32 0.50 -0.22
C ILE A 347 -16.51 0.09 0.64
N VAL A 348 -17.08 1.01 1.42
CA VAL A 348 -18.30 0.74 2.22
C VAL A 348 -19.42 0.22 1.33
N ASN A 349 -19.65 0.85 0.17
CA ASN A 349 -20.68 0.41 -0.76
C ASN A 349 -20.42 -1.01 -1.28
N THR A 350 -19.19 -1.34 -1.65
CA THR A 350 -18.83 -2.70 -2.10
C THR A 350 -19.08 -3.74 -1.02
N PHE A 351 -18.70 -3.46 0.23
CA PHE A 351 -18.91 -4.38 1.34
C PHE A 351 -20.39 -4.51 1.71
N ASN A 352 -21.17 -3.44 1.57
CA ASN A 352 -22.60 -3.43 1.85
C ASN A 352 -23.48 -3.97 0.70
N THR A 353 -22.97 -4.04 -0.53
CA THR A 353 -23.75 -4.49 -1.70
C THR A 353 -24.25 -5.93 -1.54
N PHE A 354 -23.55 -6.71 -0.70
CA PHE A 354 -23.87 -8.10 -0.42
C PHE A 354 -24.23 -8.34 1.06
N ALA A 355 -24.28 -7.30 1.89
CA ALA A 355 -24.55 -7.42 3.32
C ALA A 355 -26.00 -7.83 3.61
#